data_AF-A0A965PG46-F1
#
_entry.id   AF-A0A965PG46-F1
#
_cell.length_a   1.000
_cell.length_b   1.000
_cell.length_c   1.000
_cell.angle_alpha   90.00
_cell.angle_beta   90.00
_cell.angle_gamma   90.00
#
_symmetry.space_group_name_H-M   'P 1'
#
loop_
_entity.id
_entity.type
_entity.pdbx_description
1 polymer ?
#
loop_
_entity_poly.entity_id
_entity_poly.type
_entity_poly.pdbx_seq_one_letter_code
_entity_poly.pdbx_strand_id
1 'polypeptide(L)' 'MLQTNTRNFYPTLASAAKIAEANIVADPDWSYVCESHNDGATWSVAIYDEDGIKVGYIG' A
#
# COMPACT_ATOMS: atom_id res chain seq x y z
N MET A 1 10.13 -9.45 -10.09
CA MET A 1 9.77 -8.06 -10.40
C MET A 1 8.30 -7.89 -10.06
N LEU A 2 7.98 -7.37 -8.87
CA LEU A 2 6.60 -7.05 -8.49
C LEU A 2 6.17 -5.84 -9.33
N GLN A 3 5.42 -6.10 -10.40
CA GLN A 3 4.82 -5.05 -11.22
C GLN A 3 3.41 -4.79 -10.68
N THR A 4 3.28 -4.03 -9.58
CA THR A 4 1.98 -3.75 -8.96
C THR A 4 1.46 -2.39 -9.42
N ASN A 5 0.90 -2.36 -10.63
CA ASN A 5 0.08 -1.25 -11.12
C ASN A 5 -1.42 -1.45 -10.80
N THR A 6 -1.77 -2.49 -10.05
CA THR A 6 -3.14 -2.75 -9.62
C THR A 6 -3.36 -2.09 -8.27
N ARG A 7 -4.25 -1.10 -8.23
CA ARG A 7 -4.64 -0.44 -6.98
C ARG A 7 -5.90 -1.11 -6.44
N ASN A 8 -5.76 -1.86 -5.35
CA ASN A 8 -6.91 -2.39 -4.64
C ASN A 8 -7.48 -1.40 -3.62
N PHE A 9 -8.81 -1.41 -3.52
CA PHE A 9 -9.56 -0.64 -2.54
C PHE A 9 -10.11 -1.56 -1.46
N TYR A 10 -9.66 -1.32 -0.23
CA TYR A 10 -10.09 -2.01 0.97
C TYR A 10 -11.18 -1.19 1.67
N PRO A 11 -12.22 -1.82 2.24
CA PRO A 11 -13.31 -1.11 2.88
C PRO A 11 -12.92 -0.49 4.23
N THR A 12 -11.81 -0.91 4.84
CA THR A 12 -11.37 -0.43 6.15
C THR A 12 -9.85 -0.29 6.22
N LEU A 13 -9.38 0.61 7.09
CA LEU A 13 -7.95 0.76 7.40
C LEU A 13 -7.33 -0.56 7.89
N ALA A 14 -8.04 -1.31 8.73
CA ALA A 14 -7.56 -2.58 9.27
C ALA A 14 -7.28 -3.62 8.16
N SER A 15 -8.11 -3.66 7.12
CA SER A 15 -7.88 -4.53 5.97
C SER A 15 -6.66 -4.09 5.16
N ALA A 16 -6.50 -2.79 4.90
CA ALA A 16 -5.34 -2.27 4.21
C ALA A 16 -4.03 -2.49 5.01
N ALA A 17 -4.08 -2.30 6.33
CA ALA A 17 -2.93 -2.47 7.23
C ALA A 17 -2.40 -3.91 7.19
N LYS A 18 -3.28 -4.92 7.24
CA LYS A 18 -2.87 -6.32 7.12
C LYS A 18 -2.12 -6.63 5.82
N ILE A 19 -2.53 -5.99 4.73
CA ILE A 19 -1.87 -6.15 3.42
C ILE A 19 -0.52 -5.44 3.42
N ALA A 20 -0.43 -4.23 3.99
CA ALA A 20 0.83 -3.52 4.15
C ALA A 20 1.82 -4.37 4.98
N GLU A 21 1.41 -4.87 6.15
CA GLU A 21 2.23 -5.72 7.02
C GLU A 21 2.72 -7.00 6.33
N ALA A 22 1.86 -7.64 5.53
CA ALA A 22 2.25 -8.83 4.78
C ALA A 22 3.29 -8.55 3.68
N ASN A 23 3.33 -7.32 3.15
CA ASN A 23 4.24 -6.93 2.06
C ASN A 23 5.52 -6.22 2.54
N ILE A 24 5.51 -5.58 3.72
CA ILE A 24 6.71 -5.02 4.37
C ILE A 24 7.83 -6.06 4.50
N VAL A 25 7.49 -7.34 4.60
CA VAL A 25 8.47 -8.44 4.73
C VAL A 25 9.21 -8.74 3.42
N ALA A 26 8.70 -8.29 2.26
CA ALA A 26 9.28 -8.62 0.96
C ALA A 26 10.51 -7.77 0.62
N ASP A 27 10.49 -6.47 0.92
CA ASP A 27 11.57 -5.52 0.63
C ASP A 27 11.75 -4.56 1.82
N PRO A 28 12.81 -4.70 2.64
CA PRO A 28 12.95 -3.97 3.90
C PRO A 28 13.24 -2.47 3.74
N ASP A 29 13.72 -2.05 2.57
CA ASP A 29 14.03 -0.65 2.27
C ASP A 29 12.81 0.12 1.72
N TRP A 30 11.71 -0.57 1.44
CA TRP A 30 10.48 0.03 0.90
C TRP A 30 9.46 0.27 2.01
N SER A 31 8.74 1.39 1.88
CA SER A 31 7.72 1.80 2.83
C SER A 31 6.31 1.60 2.27
N TYR A 32 5.42 1.03 3.07
CA TYR A 32 4.04 0.74 2.69
C TYR A 32 3.08 1.56 3.54
N VAL A 33 2.33 2.47 2.92
CA VAL A 33 1.49 3.45 3.61
C VAL A 33 0.03 3.27 3.23
N CYS A 34 -0.86 3.24 4.22
CA CYS A 34 -2.30 3.20 4.01
C CYS A 34 -2.84 4.61 3.72
N GLU A 35 -3.44 4.79 2.54
CA GLU A 35 -4.09 6.04 2.12
C GLU A 35 -5.60 5.86 2.10
N SER A 36 -6.34 6.80 2.69
CA SER A 36 -7.80 6.85 2.60
C SER A 36 -8.26 7.58 1.34
N HIS A 37 -9.39 7.13 0.79
CA HIS A 37 -10.05 7.67 -0.39
C HIS A 37 -11.54 7.83 -0.12
N ASN A 38 -12.16 8.72 -0.89
CA ASN A 38 -13.60 9.01 -0.78
C ASN A 38 -14.01 9.30 0.68
N ASP A 39 -13.30 10.23 1.32
CA ASP A 39 -13.52 10.65 2.71
C ASP A 39 -13.39 9.52 3.76
N GLY A 40 -12.51 8.54 3.50
CA GLY A 40 -12.30 7.40 4.40
C GLY A 40 -13.20 6.19 4.15
N ALA A 41 -14.05 6.24 3.11
CA ALA A 41 -14.90 5.12 2.73
C ALA A 41 -14.09 3.93 2.17
N THR A 42 -12.94 4.19 1.54
CA THR A 42 -12.04 3.15 1.06
C THR A 42 -10.58 3.47 1.36
N TRP A 43 -9.75 2.44 1.38
CA TRP A 43 -8.33 2.52 1.71
C TRP A 43 -7.52 1.80 0.64
N SER A 44 -6.32 2.28 0.34
CA SER A 44 -5.36 1.57 -0.52
C SER A 44 -3.98 1.58 0.13
N VAL A 45 -3.14 0.61 -0.22
CA VAL A 45 -1.76 0.58 0.26
C VAL A 45 -0.86 1.13 -0.84
N ALA A 46 -0.25 2.29 -0.59
CA ALA A 46 0.75 2.91 -1.45
C ALA A 46 2.14 2.39 -1.11
N ILE A 47 2.97 2.23 -2.14
CA ILE A 47 4.35 1.77 -2.04
C ILE A 47 5.27 2.96 -2.29
N TYR A 48 6.20 3.17 -1.39
CA TYR A 48 7.24 4.19 -1.46
C TYR A 48 8.60 3.48 -1.47
N ASP A 49 9.49 3.93 -2.34
CA ASP A 49 10.87 3.42 -2.38
C ASP A 49 11.73 3.97 -1.22
N GLU A 50 13.00 3.58 -1.20
CA GLU A 50 13.99 3.99 -0.20
C GLU A 50 14.21 5.52 -0.14
N ASP A 51 13.94 6.22 -1.25
CA ASP A 51 14.03 7.68 -1.36
C ASP A 51 12.71 8.37 -0.92
N GLY A 52 11.70 7.61 -0.51
CA GLY A 52 10.38 8.12 -0.16
C GLY A 52 9.55 8.58 -1.36
N ILE A 53 9.88 8.10 -2.57
CA ILE A 53 9.12 8.37 -3.79
C ILE A 53 8.04 7.31 -3.95
N LYS A 54 6.81 7.75 -4.22
CA LYS A 54 5.70 6.83 -4.48
C LYS A 54 5.90 6.10 -5.80
N VAL A 55 6.10 4.80 -5.75
CA VAL A 55 6.33 3.94 -6.92
C VAL A 55 5.09 3.18 -7.35
N GLY A 56 4.07 3.04 -6.49
CA GLY A 56 2.84 2.35 -6.87
C GLY A 56 1.85 2.06 -5.75
N TYR A 57 1.03 1.04 -5.96
CA TYR A 57 0.06 0.52 -5.00
C TYR A 57 0.12 -1.00 -4.94
N ILE A 58 -0.33 -1.59 -3.83
CA ILE A 58 -0.55 -3.04 -3.73
C ILE A 58 -1.94 -3.41 -4.26
N GLY A 59 -1.97 -4.48 -5.07
CA GLY A 59 -3.18 -5.12 -5.61
C GLY A 59 -3.37 -6.55 -5.15
#